data_AF-A0A6J4UX06-F1
#
_entry.id   AF-A0A6J4UX06-F1
#
_cell.length_a   1.000
_cell.length_b   1.000
_cell.length_c   1.000
_cell.angle_alpha   90.00
_cell.angle_beta   90.00
_cell.angle_gamma   90.00
#
_symmetry.space_group_name_H-M   'P 1'
#
loop_
_entity.id
_entity.type
_entity.pdbx_description
1 polymer ?
#
loop_
_entity_poly.entity_id
_entity_poly.type
_entity_poly.pdbx_seq_one_letter_code
_entity_poly.pdbx_strand_id
1 'polypeptide(L)' 'MQGRAGIEGTLSEGIRAHRLRRARYIGLAKTHLQHLMTATAINFKRIFYWLSEVPQVTTRTSQFAKLMA' A
#
# COMPACT_ATOMS: atom_id res chain seq x y z
N MET A 1 -12.24 -1.50 -18.10
CA MET A 1 -10.97 -1.58 -17.35
C MET A 1 -11.20 -1.04 -15.94
N GLN A 2 -11.58 -1.91 -14.99
CA GLN A 2 -11.70 -1.52 -13.58
C GLN A 2 -10.31 -1.14 -13.05
N GLY A 3 -10.13 0.12 -12.66
CA GLY A 3 -8.99 0.51 -11.83
C GLY A 3 -9.00 -0.36 -10.58
N ARG A 4 -7.90 -1.06 -10.30
CA ARG A 4 -7.75 -1.74 -9.00
C ARG A 4 -8.01 -0.69 -7.94
N ALA A 5 -9.06 -0.87 -7.14
CA ALA A 5 -9.43 0.09 -6.11
C ALA A 5 -8.15 0.41 -5.32
N GLY A 6 -7.81 1.70 -5.10
CA GLY A 6 -6.51 2.10 -4.54
C GLY A 6 -6.11 1.38 -3.23
N ILE A 7 -7.09 0.77 -2.59
CA ILE A 7 -7.01 -0.17 -1.46
C ILE A 7 -6.11 -1.39 -1.76
N GLU A 8 -6.17 -1.98 -2.95
CA GLU A 8 -5.34 -3.14 -3.33
C GLU A 8 -3.84 -2.80 -3.46
N GLY A 9 -3.54 -1.59 -3.96
CA GLY A 9 -2.17 -1.07 -4.02
C GLY A 9 -1.60 -0.86 -2.61
N THR A 10 -2.43 -0.30 -1.73
CA THR A 10 -2.13 -0.08 -0.30
C THR A 10 -1.87 -1.40 0.43
N LEU A 11 -2.70 -2.42 0.18
CA LEU A 11 -2.54 -3.75 0.76
C LEU A 11 -1.25 -4.43 0.27
N SER A 12 -0.92 -4.30 -1.02
CA SER A 12 0.33 -4.83 -1.58
C SER A 12 1.57 -4.15 -0.98
N GLU A 13 1.53 -2.83 -0.80
CA GLU A 13 2.58 -2.08 -0.11
C GLU A 13 2.72 -2.52 1.36
N GLY A 14 1.63 -2.59 2.09
CA GLY A 14 1.63 -3.05 3.47
C GLY A 14 2.18 -4.48 3.63
N ILE A 15 1.85 -5.39 2.71
CA ILE A 15 2.35 -6.77 2.76
C ILE A 15 3.83 -6.85 2.37
N ARG A 16 4.25 -6.15 1.30
CA ARG A 16 5.61 -6.30 0.74
C ARG A 16 6.64 -5.43 1.43
N ALA A 17 6.31 -4.18 1.76
CA ALA A 17 7.21 -3.25 2.42
C ALA A 17 7.18 -3.38 3.95
N HIS A 18 5.99 -3.60 4.53
CA HIS A 18 5.80 -3.60 5.99
C HIS A 18 5.53 -4.99 6.60
N ARG A 19 5.58 -6.05 5.79
CA ARG A 19 5.43 -7.46 6.21
C ARG A 19 4.18 -7.68 7.08
N LEU A 20 3.06 -7.02 6.76
CA LEU A 20 1.80 -7.09 7.51
C LEU A 20 1.28 -8.51 7.80
N ARG A 21 1.70 -9.52 7.03
CA ARG A 21 1.35 -10.94 7.27
C ARG A 21 2.00 -11.57 8.51
N ARG A 22 2.99 -10.90 9.13
CA ARG A 22 3.68 -11.39 10.32
C ARG A 22 3.68 -10.33 11.40
N ALA A 23 2.91 -10.55 12.46
CA ALA A 23 3.03 -9.79 13.69
C ALA A 23 4.35 -10.20 14.36
N ARG A 24 5.28 -9.24 14.54
CA ARG A 24 6.55 -9.48 15.23
C ARG A 24 6.36 -9.56 16.74
N TYR A 25 5.25 -9.00 17.24
CA TYR A 25 4.93 -8.94 18.65
C TYR A 25 3.89 -9.98 19.06
N ILE A 26 4.07 -10.52 20.26
CA ILE A 26 3.12 -11.44 20.90
C ILE A 26 2.14 -10.59 21.73
N GLY A 27 0.84 -10.77 21.49
CA GLY A 27 -0.24 -10.03 22.15
C GLY A 27 -0.93 -9.00 21.26
N LEU A 28 -2.26 -8.93 21.36
CA LEU A 28 -3.12 -8.12 20.49
C LEU A 28 -2.82 -6.61 20.56
N ALA A 29 -2.50 -6.09 21.75
CA ALA A 29 -2.23 -4.65 21.92
C ALA A 29 -0.99 -4.18 21.12
N LYS A 30 0.10 -4.96 21.15
CA LYS A 30 1.33 -4.61 20.42
C LYS A 30 1.18 -4.83 18.91
N THR A 31 0.43 -5.86 18.52
CA THR A 31 0.07 -6.09 17.11
C THR A 31 -0.81 -4.98 16.57
N HIS A 32 -1.78 -4.49 17.36
CA HIS A 32 -2.62 -3.36 16.99
C HIS A 32 -1.80 -2.09 16.76
N LEU A 33 -0.87 -1.78 17.67
CA LEU A 33 0.06 -0.66 17.49
C LEU A 33 0.92 -0.83 16.23
N GLN A 34 1.42 -2.03 15.93
CA GLN A 34 2.16 -2.31 14.70
C GLN A 34 1.32 -2.03 13.44
N HIS A 35 0.04 -2.40 13.45
CA HIS A 35 -0.88 -2.13 12.33
C HIS A 35 -1.16 -0.64 12.17
N LEU A 36 -1.45 0.07 13.28
CA LEU A 36 -1.67 1.51 13.27
C LEU A 36 -0.44 2.25 12.72
N MET A 37 0.76 1.95 13.22
CA MET A 37 1.99 2.58 12.74
C MET A 37 2.23 2.31 11.25
N THR A 38 1.91 1.10 10.77
CA THR A 38 2.02 0.75 9.35
C THR A 38 1.02 1.52 8.49
N ALA A 39 -0.24 1.60 8.93
CA ALA A 39 -1.28 2.36 8.23
C ALA A 39 -0.91 3.86 8.18
N THR A 40 -0.42 4.40 9.28
CA THR A 40 0.07 5.78 9.39
C THR A 40 1.22 6.03 8.42
N ALA A 41 2.23 5.15 8.37
CA ALA A 41 3.36 5.29 7.45
C ALA A 41 2.93 5.34 5.97
N ILE A 42 1.98 4.48 5.55
CA ILE A 42 1.47 4.48 4.17
C ILE A 42 0.72 5.78 3.88
N ASN A 43 -0.11 6.26 4.81
CA ASN A 43 -0.82 7.53 4.66
C ASN A 43 0.14 8.73 4.58
N PHE A 44 1.19 8.77 5.42
CA PHE A 44 2.21 9.82 5.35
C PHE A 44 2.94 9.83 4.01
N LYS A 45 3.34 8.67 3.50
CA LYS A 45 3.99 8.55 2.19
C LYS A 45 3.07 9.06 1.07
N ARG A 46 1.77 8.76 1.17
CA ARG A 46 0.74 9.23 0.23
C ARG A 46 0.59 10.75 0.26
N ILE A 47 0.51 11.35 1.45
CA ILE A 47 0.43 12.81 1.64
C ILE A 47 1.70 13.48 1.11
N PHE A 48 2.87 12.92 1.41
CA PHE A 48 4.15 13.43 0.93
C PHE A 48 4.21 13.47 -0.60
N TYR A 49 3.80 12.39 -1.28
CA TYR A 49 3.74 12.40 -2.74
C TYR A 49 2.70 13.36 -3.31
N TRP A 50 1.53 13.50 -2.67
CA TRP A 50 0.52 14.46 -3.09
C TRP A 50 1.03 15.90 -2.97
N LEU A 51 1.68 16.23 -1.85
CA LEU A 51 2.25 17.56 -1.61
C LEU A 51 3.43 17.86 -2.55
N SER A 52 4.20 16.84 -2.93
CA SER A 52 5.35 17.00 -3.81
C SER A 52 4.97 17.08 -5.30
N GLU A 53 3.68 17.01 -5.63
CA GLU A 53 3.15 16.89 -7.00
C GLU A 53 3.82 15.79 -7.84
N VAL A 54 4.48 14.83 -7.18
CA VAL A 54 5.15 13.72 -7.83
C VAL A 54 4.03 12.79 -8.33
N PRO A 55 3.91 12.55 -9.64
CA PRO A 55 2.89 11.65 -10.15
C PRO A 55 3.09 10.30 -9.48
N GLN A 56 2.09 9.88 -8.70
CA GLN A 56 2.10 8.63 -7.97
C GLN A 56 2.23 7.52 -9.02
N VAL A 57 3.44 6.98 -9.13
CA VAL A 57 3.96 6.05 -10.14
C VAL A 57 2.85 5.43 -10.99
N THR A 58 2.85 5.78 -12.28
CA THR A 58 2.05 5.12 -13.33
C THR A 58 2.03 3.61 -13.05
N THR A 59 0.85 3.10 -12.72
CA THR A 59 0.67 1.68 -12.42
C THR A 59 1.18 0.92 -13.62
N ARG A 60 2.23 0.10 -13.42
CA ARG A 60 2.79 -0.76 -14.46
C ARG A 60 1.63 -1.48 -15.16
N THR A 61 1.35 -1.10 -16.40
CA THR A 61 0.30 -1.73 -17.20
C THR A 61 0.60 -3.22 -17.25
N SER A 62 -0.26 -4.02 -16.62
CA SER A 62 -0.18 -5.47 -16.70
C SER A 62 -0.18 -5.89 -18.16
N GLN A 63 0.57 -6.93 -18.52
CA GLN A 63 0.57 -7.48 -19.89
C GLN A 63 -0.85 -7.88 -20.34
N PHE A 64 -1.71 -8.26 -19.40
CA PHE A 64 -3.11 -8.54 -19.67
C PHE A 64 -3.90 -7.31 -20.14
N ALA A 65 -3.60 -6.12 -19.58
CA ALA A 65 -4.23 -4.87 -20.01
C ALA A 65 -3.77 -4.44 -21.41
N LYS A 66 -2.57 -4.87 -21.86
CA LYS A 66 -2.10 -4.67 -23.23
C LYS A 66 -2.75 -5.60 -24.25
N LEU A 67 -3.28 -6.75 -23.81
CA LEU A 67 -3.93 -7.74 -24.69
C LEU A 67 -5.43 -7.44 -24.88
N MET A 68 -6.02 -6.71 -23.94
CA MET A 68 -7.42 -6.26 -23.96
C MET A 68 -7.61 -4.89 -24.64
N ALA A 69 -6.54 -4.32 -25.22
CA ALA A 69 -6.56 -3.07 -25.99
C ALA A 69 -6.44 -3.42 -27.48
#